data_AF-A0A328FEQ9-F1
#
_entry.id   AF-A0A328FEQ9-F1
#
_cell.length_a   1.000
_cell.length_b   1.000
_cell.length_c   1.000
_cell.angle_alpha   90.00
_cell.angle_beta   90.00
_cell.angle_gamma   90.00
#
_symmetry.space_group_name_H-M   'P 1'
#
loop_
_entity.id
_entity.type
_entity.pdbx_description
1 polymer ?
#
loop_
_entity_poly.entity_id
_entity_poly.type
_entity_poly.pdbx_seq_one_letter_code
_entity_poly.pdbx_strand_id
1 'polypeptide(L)' 'MYLSQEINLTNTTQAEEATILWANLSHTVQKSNLKQAIEKTELNQMYYENKGREKSVQTCETIIRILKTKLEEIEP' A
#
# COMPACT_ATOMS: atom_id res chain seq x y z
N MET A 1 18.82 7.91 -0.44
CA MET A 1 17.66 8.25 -1.30
C MET A 1 17.31 6.99 -2.08
N TYR A 2 16.45 6.14 -1.52
CA TYR A 2 16.03 4.90 -2.19
C TYR A 2 14.66 5.12 -2.81
N LEU A 3 14.71 5.30 -4.13
CA LEU A 3 13.68 5.06 -5.14
C LEU A 3 12.25 5.48 -4.77
N SER A 4 11.95 6.73 -5.11
CA SER A 4 10.62 7.21 -5.52
C SER A 4 10.16 6.54 -6.83
N GLN A 5 10.32 5.22 -6.98
CA GLN A 5 9.46 4.50 -7.90
C GLN A 5 8.06 4.73 -7.35
N GLU A 6 7.23 5.44 -8.10
CA GLU A 6 5.86 5.72 -7.71
C GLU A 6 5.20 4.42 -7.26
N ILE A 7 5.03 4.26 -5.94
CA ILE A 7 4.29 3.13 -5.39
C ILE A 7 2.86 3.33 -5.85
N ASN A 8 2.49 2.73 -6.97
CA ASN A 8 1.15 2.82 -7.52
C ASN A 8 0.54 1.42 -7.51
N LEU A 9 0.05 1.03 -6.34
CA LEU A 9 -0.62 -0.22 -6.14
C LEU A 9 -2.08 -0.06 -6.59
N THR A 10 -2.38 -0.65 -7.73
CA THR A 10 -3.70 -0.54 -8.38
C THR A 10 -4.54 -1.81 -8.26
N ASN A 11 -3.95 -2.90 -7.76
CA ASN A 11 -4.62 -4.15 -7.48
C ASN A 11 -3.97 -4.89 -6.31
N THR A 12 -4.68 -5.89 -5.79
CA THR A 12 -4.29 -6.72 -4.64
C THR A 12 -2.97 -7.48 -4.88
N THR A 13 -2.78 -8.04 -6.07
CA THR A 13 -1.57 -8.81 -6.42
C THR A 13 -0.31 -7.93 -6.34
N GLN A 14 -0.38 -6.70 -6.85
CA GLN A 14 0.73 -5.75 -6.73
C GLN A 14 1.06 -5.42 -5.27
N ALA A 15 0.05 -5.32 -4.41
CA ALA A 15 0.27 -5.07 -2.99
C ALA A 15 0.98 -6.25 -2.31
N GLU A 16 0.56 -7.49 -2.62
CA GLU A 16 1.22 -8.70 -2.12
C GLU A 16 2.67 -8.80 -2.61
N GLU A 17 2.91 -8.64 -3.91
CA GLU A 17 4.26 -8.65 -4.50
C GLU A 17 5.15 -7.57 -3.89
N ALA A 18 4.63 -6.37 -3.67
CA ALA A 18 5.37 -5.28 -3.02
C ALA A 18 5.77 -5.66 -1.58
N THR A 19 4.87 -6.29 -0.81
CA THR A 19 5.20 -6.72 0.56
C THR A 19 6.28 -7.80 0.58
N ILE A 20 6.26 -8.75 -0.37
CA ILE A 20 7.30 -9.78 -0.53
C ILE A 20 8.64 -9.13 -0.90
N LEU A 21 8.62 -8.17 -1.83
CA LEU A 21 9.82 -7.44 -2.24
C LEU A 21 10.44 -6.69 -1.05
N TRP A 22 9.61 -5.96 -0.29
CA TRP A 22 10.09 -5.15 0.82
C TRP A 22 10.55 -5.99 2.01
N ALA A 23 10.06 -7.21 2.20
CA ALA A 23 10.50 -8.10 3.28
C ALA A 23 12.02 -8.33 3.30
N ASN A 24 12.70 -8.17 2.16
CA ASN A 24 14.17 -8.30 2.04
C ASN A 24 14.94 -7.02 2.42
N LEU A 25 14.25 -5.91 2.73
CA LEU A 25 14.84 -4.62 3.09
C LEU A 25 14.98 -4.50 4.61
N SER A 26 15.73 -3.49 5.08
CA SER A 26 15.78 -3.18 6.52
C SER A 26 14.40 -2.81 7.07
N HIS A 27 14.13 -3.09 8.35
CA HIS A 27 12.85 -2.78 8.99
C HIS A 27 12.44 -1.31 8.84
N THR A 28 13.39 -0.37 8.97
CA THR A 28 13.12 1.06 8.79
C THR A 28 12.61 1.37 7.38
N VAL A 29 13.21 0.74 6.36
CA VAL A 29 12.81 0.93 4.96
C VAL A 29 11.47 0.24 4.68
N GLN A 30 11.25 -0.96 5.23
CA GLN A 30 9.95 -1.64 5.15
C GLN A 30 8.82 -0.77 5.68
N LYS A 31 8.97 -0.24 6.91
CA LYS A 31 8.00 0.66 7.54
C LYS A 31 7.73 1.89 6.69
N SER A 32 8.79 2.52 6.18
CA SER A 32 8.66 3.71 5.33
C SER A 32 7.88 3.42 4.04
N ASN A 33 8.18 2.31 3.37
CA ASN A 33 7.49 1.92 2.14
C ASN A 33 6.02 1.58 2.39
N LEU A 34 5.73 0.82 3.45
CA LEU A 34 4.36 0.47 3.82
C LEU A 34 3.52 1.71 4.15
N LYS A 35 4.05 2.65 4.95
CA LYS A 35 3.35 3.89 5.30
C LYS A 35 3.07 4.75 4.07
N GLN A 36 4.06 4.94 3.20
CA GLN A 36 3.89 5.69 1.95
C GLN A 36 2.87 5.03 1.01
N ALA A 37 2.88 3.70 0.94
CA ALA A 37 1.91 2.95 0.13
C ALA A 37 0.48 3.13 0.64
N ILE A 38 0.28 3.04 1.97
CA ILE A 38 -1.02 3.26 2.62
C ILE A 38 -1.54 4.67 2.31
N GLU A 39 -0.75 5.71 2.58
CA GLU A 39 -1.14 7.10 2.35
C GLU A 39 -1.54 7.34 0.90
N LYS A 40 -0.77 6.81 -0.06
CA LYS A 40 -1.09 6.96 -1.48
C LYS A 40 -2.34 6.17 -1.89
N THR A 41 -2.56 4.98 -1.35
CA THR A 41 -3.78 4.22 -1.63
C THR A 41 -5.01 4.87 -1.01
N GLU A 42 -4.89 5.50 0.16
CA GLU A 42 -5.97 6.29 0.79
C GLU A 42 -6.33 7.51 -0.09
N LEU A 43 -5.35 8.21 -0.67
CA LEU A 43 -5.61 9.28 -1.65
C LEU A 43 -6.33 8.77 -2.90
N ASN A 44 -5.92 7.60 -3.44
CA ASN A 44 -6.59 6.98 -4.57
C ASN A 44 -8.03 6.56 -4.23
N GLN A 45 -8.25 6.05 -3.01
CA GLN A 45 -9.57 5.69 -2.52
C GLN A 45 -10.49 6.91 -2.53
N MET A 46 -10.08 8.02 -1.91
CA MET A 46 -10.85 9.27 -1.89
C MET A 46 -11.15 9.77 -3.31
N TYR A 47 -10.18 9.67 -4.22
CA TYR A 47 -10.41 10.01 -5.63
C TYR A 47 -11.50 9.13 -6.26
N TYR A 48 -11.48 7.81 -6.04
CA TYR A 48 -12.47 6.90 -6.59
C TYR A 48 -13.85 7.04 -5.95
N GLU A 49 -13.92 7.32 -4.64
CA GLU A 49 -15.15 7.65 -3.92
C GLU A 49 -15.81 8.88 -4.55
N ASN A 50 -15.05 9.96 -4.75
CA ASN A 50 -15.53 11.19 -5.39
C ASN A 50 -16.02 10.99 -6.83
N LYS A 51 -15.61 9.90 -7.49
CA LYS A 51 -16.02 9.53 -8.85
C LYS A 51 -17.11 8.45 -8.88
N GLY A 52 -17.62 8.00 -7.73
CA GLY A 52 -18.62 6.93 -7.63
C GLY A 52 -18.12 5.58 -8.15
N ARG A 53 -16.81 5.31 -8.07
CA ARG A 53 -16.19 4.07 -8.58
C ARG A 53 -16.05 3.01 -7.48
N GLU A 54 -17.18 2.48 -7.03
CA GLU A 54 -17.26 1.55 -5.88
C GLU A 54 -16.29 0.36 -5.97
N LYS A 55 -16.16 -0.29 -7.13
CA LYS A 55 -15.21 -1.40 -7.31
C LYS A 55 -13.76 -0.99 -7.06
N SER A 56 -13.39 0.21 -7.47
CA SER A 56 -12.04 0.76 -7.25
C SER A 56 -11.83 1.12 -5.79
N VAL A 57 -12.85 1.63 -5.10
CA VAL A 57 -12.84 1.89 -3.66
C VAL A 57 -12.58 0.59 -2.88
N GLN A 58 -13.36 -0.47 -3.15
CA GLN A 58 -13.18 -1.79 -2.52
C GLN A 58 -11.79 -2.39 -2.78
N THR A 59 -11.23 -2.13 -3.97
CA THR A 59 -9.86 -2.55 -4.30
C THR A 59 -8.85 -1.80 -3.42
N CYS A 60 -8.99 -0.48 -3.29
CA CYS A 60 -8.15 0.33 -2.40
C CYS A 60 -8.25 -0.11 -0.93
N GLU A 61 -9.46 -0.35 -0.42
CA GLU A 61 -9.68 -0.85 0.94
C GLU A 61 -8.95 -2.18 1.18
N THR A 62 -9.03 -3.09 0.21
CA THR A 62 -8.35 -4.39 0.27
C THR A 62 -6.83 -4.24 0.31
N ILE A 63 -6.27 -3.37 -0.55
CA ILE A 63 -4.84 -3.06 -0.57
C ILE A 63 -4.40 -2.45 0.77
N ILE A 64 -5.13 -1.45 1.28
CA ILE A 64 -4.83 -0.80 2.56
C ILE A 64 -4.80 -1.83 3.69
N ARG A 65 -5.77 -2.76 3.73
CA ARG A 65 -5.81 -3.82 4.73
C ARG A 65 -4.56 -4.70 4.69
N ILE A 66 -4.14 -5.15 3.50
CA ILE A 66 -2.92 -5.95 3.33
C ILE A 66 -1.69 -5.21 3.87
N LEU A 67 -1.54 -3.93 3.50
CA LEU A 67 -0.40 -3.12 3.90
C LEU A 67 -0.39 -2.85 5.42
N LYS A 68 -1.56 -2.57 6.02
CA LYS A 68 -1.69 -2.36 7.48
C LYS A 68 -1.36 -3.62 8.27
N THR A 69 -1.86 -4.79 7.84
CA THR A 69 -1.49 -6.07 8.46
C THR A 69 0.02 -6.31 8.41
N LYS A 70 0.68 -6.03 7.27
CA LYS A 70 2.14 -6.15 7.19
C LYS A 70 2.89 -5.13 8.01
N LEU A 71 2.36 -3.93 8.19
CA LEU A 71 2.94 -2.92 9.06
C LEU A 71 2.87 -3.35 10.54
N GLU A 72 1.75 -3.93 10.97
CA GLU A 72 1.58 -4.47 12.33
C GLU A 72 2.54 -5.64 12.61
N GLU A 73 2.76 -6.53 11.63
CA GLU A 73 3.71 -7.64 11.77
C GLU A 73 5.17 -7.18 12.03
N ILE A 74 5.54 -5.97 11.58
CA ILE A 74 6.90 -5.41 11.73
C ILE A 74 7.01 -4.32 12.82
N GLU A 75 5.89 -3.88 13.41
CA GLU A 75 5.78 -2.98 14.56
C GLU A 75 5.24 -3.74 15.79
N PRO A 76 5.97 -4.75 16.33
CA PRO A 76 5.59 -5.39 17.59
C PRO A 76 5.79 -4.48 18.81
#